data_AF-M5C131-F1
#
_entry.id   AF-M5C131-F1
#
_cell.length_a   1.000
_cell.length_b   1.000
_cell.length_c   1.000
_cell.angle_alpha   90.00
_cell.angle_beta   90.00
_cell.angle_gamma   90.00
#
_symmetry.space_group_name_H-M   'P 1'
#
loop_
_entity.id
_entity.type
_entity.pdbx_description
1 polymer ?
#
loop_
_entity_poly.entity_id
_entity_poly.type
_entity_poly.pdbx_seq_one_letter_code
_entity_poly.pdbx_strand_id
1 'polypeptide(L)'
;MRQESPPSPKNKHPYPPSSWPAFNVKVFLPITDKQQHLNAFETRLGQFEHIFPDLSAHVDFERLDLGAANVPMSFEDVVAGAIHISNANAEIRGKLTGSNRVVVKNANAPIDAELTLTGPGEIALHNANSPIASTIHLKSGDFHPRPDYHITLNNANAPISARIASQPLNSGFFLKGDTVMGDMDVHLNAAFEGGFKLSNLFRSPTVELTNKKDPSGEGRQRYLRFEKRGSTTIGSVGWGNGEHAPGQVDLSTVGKSIGLHFD
;
A
#
# COMPACT_ATOMS: atom_id res chain seq x y z
N MET A 1 -18.62 -3.05 37.47
CA MET A 1 -17.89 -4.06 36.67
C MET A 1 -18.36 -3.93 35.23
N ARG A 2 -17.53 -3.41 34.31
CA ARG A 2 -17.83 -3.47 32.87
C ARG A 2 -17.41 -4.84 32.38
N GLN A 3 -18.34 -5.63 31.86
CA GLN A 3 -18.01 -6.86 31.15
C GLN A 3 -17.30 -6.46 29.85
N GLU A 4 -16.04 -6.84 29.72
CA GLU A 4 -15.37 -6.84 28.43
C GLU A 4 -16.02 -7.92 27.57
N SER A 5 -16.60 -7.51 26.44
CA SER A 5 -17.04 -8.44 25.41
C SER A 5 -15.80 -9.22 24.93
N PRO A 6 -15.85 -10.56 24.87
CA PRO A 6 -14.73 -11.34 24.38
C PRO A 6 -14.39 -10.94 22.93
N PRO A 7 -13.11 -10.99 22.53
CA PRO A 7 -12.74 -10.76 21.13
C PRO A 7 -13.52 -11.75 20.25
N SER A 8 -14.09 -11.24 19.16
CA SER A 8 -14.75 -12.11 18.16
C SER A 8 -13.76 -13.20 17.75
N PRO A 9 -14.16 -14.48 17.77
CA PRO A 9 -13.27 -15.56 17.41
C PRO A 9 -12.79 -15.34 15.98
N LYS A 10 -11.46 -15.34 15.78
CA LYS A 10 -10.86 -15.43 14.44
C LYS A 10 -11.51 -16.63 13.76
N ASN A 11 -12.24 -16.40 12.67
CA ASN A 11 -12.90 -17.47 11.95
C ASN A 11 -11.80 -18.37 11.36
N LYS A 12 -11.50 -19.50 12.03
CA LYS A 12 -10.41 -20.41 11.64
C LYS A 12 -10.68 -21.10 10.30
N HIS A 13 -11.93 -21.06 9.84
CA HIS A 13 -12.36 -21.56 8.56
C HIS A 13 -13.05 -20.41 7.81
N PRO A 14 -12.40 -19.79 6.82
CA PRO A 14 -13.01 -18.72 6.03
C PRO A 14 -14.17 -19.25 5.16
N TYR A 15 -14.22 -20.57 4.99
CA TYR A 15 -15.26 -21.25 4.21
C TYR A 15 -16.38 -21.78 5.11
N PRO A 16 -17.64 -21.70 4.66
CA PRO A 16 -18.73 -22.43 5.28
C PRO A 16 -18.48 -23.95 5.25
N PRO A 17 -19.16 -24.74 6.09
CA PRO A 17 -19.06 -26.20 6.08
C PRO A 17 -19.31 -26.78 4.69
N SER A 18 -18.65 -27.88 4.34
CA SER A 18 -18.81 -28.53 3.02
C SER A 18 -20.24 -28.99 2.69
N SER A 19 -21.12 -29.06 3.69
CA SER A 19 -22.55 -29.34 3.56
C SER A 19 -23.39 -28.13 3.13
N TRP A 20 -22.82 -26.92 3.08
CA TRP A 20 -23.52 -25.74 2.58
C TRP A 20 -23.61 -25.76 1.04
N PRO A 21 -24.71 -25.27 0.45
CA PRO A 21 -24.81 -25.14 -1.00
C PRO A 21 -23.69 -24.22 -1.50
N ALA A 22 -22.83 -24.77 -2.35
CA ALA A 22 -21.77 -24.02 -3.03
C ALA A 22 -22.01 -24.06 -4.54
N PHE A 23 -21.79 -22.94 -5.19
CA PHE A 23 -21.76 -22.88 -6.65
C PHE A 23 -20.69 -21.90 -7.10
N ASN A 24 -20.20 -22.11 -8.32
CA ASN A 24 -19.14 -21.30 -8.89
C ASN A 24 -19.74 -20.30 -9.87
N VAL A 25 -19.37 -19.03 -9.73
CA VAL A 25 -19.63 -18.01 -10.73
C VAL A 25 -18.36 -17.87 -11.56
N LYS A 26 -18.43 -18.25 -12.83
CA LYS A 26 -17.34 -18.02 -13.80
C LYS A 26 -17.75 -16.87 -14.70
N VAL A 27 -16.92 -15.82 -14.73
CA VAL A 27 -17.08 -14.71 -15.67
C VAL A 27 -16.08 -14.91 -16.80
N PHE A 28 -16.58 -14.86 -18.03
CA PHE A 28 -15.74 -14.90 -19.22
C PHE A 28 -15.61 -13.48 -19.76
N LEU A 29 -14.37 -13.00 -19.86
CA LEU A 29 -14.06 -11.71 -20.47
C LEU A 29 -13.72 -11.91 -21.95
N PRO A 30 -14.01 -10.93 -22.81
CA PRO A 30 -13.64 -11.00 -24.22
C PRO A 30 -12.12 -10.85 -24.37
N ILE A 31 -11.38 -11.97 -24.39
CA ILE A 31 -9.93 -11.98 -24.61
C ILE A 31 -9.66 -11.98 -26.12
N THR A 32 -8.79 -11.06 -26.58
CA THR A 32 -8.34 -11.00 -27.97
C THR A 32 -6.81 -10.87 -28.03
N ASP A 33 -6.23 -10.87 -29.23
CA ASP A 33 -4.78 -10.65 -29.44
C ASP A 33 -4.31 -9.25 -29.01
N LYS A 34 -5.24 -8.29 -28.84
CA LYS A 34 -4.97 -6.96 -28.30
C LYS A 34 -5.58 -6.85 -26.92
N GLN A 35 -4.88 -6.14 -26.02
CA GLN A 35 -5.43 -5.77 -24.73
C GLN A 35 -6.77 -5.04 -24.92
N GLN A 36 -7.80 -5.51 -24.23
CA GLN A 36 -9.13 -4.93 -24.27
C GLN A 36 -9.33 -4.00 -23.10
N HIS A 37 -9.71 -2.75 -23.38
CA HIS A 37 -10.15 -1.81 -22.37
C HIS A 37 -11.64 -2.01 -22.09
N LEU A 38 -11.97 -2.37 -20.85
CA LEU A 38 -13.35 -2.47 -20.37
C LEU A 38 -13.64 -1.29 -19.44
N ASN A 39 -14.87 -0.79 -19.43
CA ASN A 39 -15.22 0.34 -18.56
C ASN A 39 -15.15 -0.07 -17.08
N ALA A 40 -16.14 -0.81 -16.59
CA ALA A 40 -16.20 -1.15 -15.17
C ALA A 40 -16.44 -2.64 -14.94
N PHE A 41 -15.76 -3.19 -13.93
CA PHE A 41 -16.08 -4.48 -13.35
C PHE A 41 -16.36 -4.31 -11.86
N GLU A 42 -17.59 -4.59 -11.46
CA GLU A 42 -18.06 -4.38 -10.09
C GLU A 42 -18.71 -5.64 -9.51
N THR A 43 -18.35 -5.97 -8.26
CA THR A 43 -19.01 -7.04 -7.52
C THR A 43 -19.13 -6.71 -6.02
N ARG A 44 -20.19 -7.22 -5.40
CA ARG A 44 -20.43 -7.19 -3.94
C ARG A 44 -20.93 -8.55 -3.48
N LEU A 45 -20.02 -9.50 -3.34
CA LEU A 45 -20.33 -10.90 -3.09
C LEU A 45 -19.65 -11.37 -1.81
N GLY A 46 -20.25 -11.03 -0.66
CA GLY A 46 -19.63 -11.19 0.66
C GLY A 46 -19.13 -12.60 1.02
N GLN A 47 -19.74 -13.64 0.43
CA GLN A 47 -19.41 -15.06 0.68
C GLN A 47 -18.79 -15.75 -0.54
N PHE A 48 -18.40 -15.01 -1.59
CA PHE A 48 -17.76 -15.59 -2.77
C PHE A 48 -16.30 -15.20 -2.81
N GLU A 49 -15.44 -16.21 -2.92
CA GLU A 49 -14.01 -16.00 -3.10
C GLU A 49 -13.80 -15.34 -4.47
N HIS A 50 -12.98 -14.28 -4.48
CA HIS A 50 -12.58 -13.61 -5.71
C HIS A 50 -11.22 -14.16 -6.14
N ILE A 51 -11.17 -14.78 -7.32
CA ILE A 51 -9.95 -15.32 -7.91
C ILE A 51 -9.79 -14.68 -9.28
N PHE A 52 -8.81 -13.80 -9.41
CA PHE A 52 -8.45 -13.15 -10.66
C PHE A 52 -7.12 -13.76 -11.16
N PRO A 53 -7.12 -14.38 -12.35
CA PRO A 53 -5.87 -14.79 -12.99
C PRO A 53 -5.09 -13.55 -13.47
N ASP A 54 -3.92 -13.77 -14.06
CA ASP A 54 -3.20 -12.71 -14.77
C ASP A 54 -4.06 -12.19 -15.94
N LEU A 55 -4.55 -10.96 -15.79
CA LEU A 55 -5.29 -10.24 -16.82
C LEU A 55 -4.44 -9.17 -17.50
N SER A 56 -3.23 -8.90 -17.00
CA SER A 56 -2.44 -7.72 -17.33
C SER A 56 -2.12 -7.57 -18.82
N ALA A 57 -1.96 -8.69 -19.53
CA ALA A 57 -1.69 -8.71 -20.97
C ALA A 57 -2.95 -8.65 -21.86
N HIS A 58 -4.13 -8.88 -21.29
CA HIS A 58 -5.35 -9.18 -22.05
C HIS A 58 -6.46 -8.18 -21.82
N VAL A 59 -6.64 -7.70 -20.59
CA VAL A 59 -7.74 -6.84 -20.21
C VAL A 59 -7.25 -5.81 -19.20
N ASP A 60 -7.63 -4.56 -19.41
CA ASP A 60 -7.59 -3.53 -18.39
C ASP A 60 -9.00 -2.95 -18.17
N PHE A 61 -9.22 -2.40 -16.98
CA PHE A 61 -10.49 -1.77 -16.63
C PHE A 61 -10.31 -0.26 -16.47
N GLU A 62 -11.29 0.57 -16.81
CA GLU A 62 -11.33 1.94 -16.33
C GLU A 62 -11.50 1.94 -14.80
N ARG A 63 -12.41 1.10 -14.30
CA ARG A 63 -12.69 0.95 -12.87
C ARG A 63 -12.89 -0.52 -12.46
N LEU A 64 -12.15 -0.95 -11.45
CA LEU A 64 -12.34 -2.24 -10.79
C LEU A 64 -12.82 -2.02 -9.35
N ASP A 65 -14.03 -2.46 -9.02
CA ASP A 65 -14.61 -2.26 -7.69
C ASP A 65 -15.16 -3.57 -7.10
N LEU A 66 -14.46 -4.12 -6.10
CA LEU A 66 -14.71 -5.46 -5.58
C LEU A 66 -14.98 -5.44 -4.08
N GLY A 67 -15.99 -6.19 -3.65
CA GLY A 67 -16.35 -6.36 -2.25
C GLY A 67 -16.63 -7.81 -1.89
N ALA A 68 -15.93 -8.29 -0.85
CA ALA A 68 -16.21 -9.53 -0.13
C ALA A 68 -16.33 -9.24 1.38
N ALA A 69 -16.59 -10.28 2.18
CA ALA A 69 -16.67 -10.13 3.64
C ALA A 69 -15.92 -11.22 4.40
N ASN A 70 -16.06 -12.49 4.01
CA ASN A 70 -15.59 -13.62 4.84
C ASN A 70 -14.60 -14.55 4.15
N VAL A 71 -14.36 -14.34 2.86
CA VAL A 71 -13.61 -15.24 2.00
C VAL A 71 -12.49 -14.48 1.29
N PRO A 72 -11.37 -15.15 0.95
CA PRO A 72 -10.20 -14.47 0.43
C PRO A 72 -10.46 -13.77 -0.91
N MET A 73 -9.59 -12.81 -1.23
CA MET A 73 -9.50 -12.21 -2.55
C MET A 73 -8.06 -12.37 -3.04
N SER A 74 -7.88 -13.00 -4.19
CA SER A 74 -6.57 -13.28 -4.79
C SER A 74 -6.48 -12.73 -6.21
N PHE A 75 -5.40 -11.99 -6.46
CA PHE A 75 -5.13 -11.33 -7.74
C PHE A 75 -3.74 -11.75 -8.21
N GLU A 76 -3.66 -12.54 -9.28
CA GLU A 76 -2.36 -12.87 -9.87
C GLU A 76 -1.72 -11.62 -10.50
N ASP A 77 -2.45 -10.93 -11.39
CA ASP A 77 -2.14 -9.57 -11.83
C ASP A 77 -3.38 -8.91 -12.47
N VAL A 78 -3.76 -7.73 -11.98
CA VAL A 78 -4.89 -6.97 -12.53
C VAL A 78 -4.50 -5.51 -12.79
N VAL A 79 -4.98 -4.98 -13.91
CA VAL A 79 -4.72 -3.61 -14.34
C VAL A 79 -6.04 -2.86 -14.43
N ALA A 80 -6.11 -1.69 -13.81
CA ALA A 80 -7.22 -0.78 -14.00
C ALA A 80 -6.80 0.69 -13.87
N GLY A 81 -7.66 1.61 -14.28
CA GLY A 81 -7.49 3.03 -14.01
C GLY A 81 -7.57 3.32 -12.52
N ALA A 82 -8.73 2.98 -11.94
CA ALA A 82 -8.98 3.04 -10.51
C ALA A 82 -9.37 1.65 -9.94
N ILE A 83 -8.68 1.24 -8.88
CA ILE A 83 -8.97 -0.01 -8.15
C ILE A 83 -9.52 0.32 -6.77
N HIS A 84 -10.64 -0.30 -6.41
CA HIS A 84 -11.19 -0.31 -5.07
C HIS A 84 -11.52 -1.74 -4.65
N ILE A 85 -10.86 -2.23 -3.60
CA ILE A 85 -11.06 -3.59 -3.08
C ILE A 85 -11.38 -3.50 -1.61
N SER A 86 -12.44 -4.19 -1.20
CA SER A 86 -12.89 -4.23 0.19
C SER A 86 -13.18 -5.64 0.67
N ASN A 87 -12.69 -5.98 1.86
CA ASN A 87 -13.01 -7.19 2.59
C ASN A 87 -13.16 -6.87 4.09
N ALA A 88 -13.61 -7.83 4.89
CA ALA A 88 -13.72 -7.67 6.34
C ALA A 88 -12.91 -8.69 7.12
N ASN A 89 -12.98 -9.97 6.76
CA ASN A 89 -12.52 -11.06 7.63
C ASN A 89 -11.56 -12.04 6.97
N ALA A 90 -11.26 -11.87 5.69
CA ALA A 90 -10.35 -12.72 4.96
C ALA A 90 -9.29 -11.91 4.21
N GLU A 91 -8.20 -12.61 3.91
CA GLU A 91 -7.01 -12.03 3.31
C GLU A 91 -7.31 -11.40 1.95
N ILE A 92 -6.66 -10.27 1.68
CA ILE A 92 -6.54 -9.69 0.34
C ILE A 92 -5.07 -9.83 -0.05
N ARG A 93 -4.80 -10.55 -1.14
CA ARG A 93 -3.44 -10.72 -1.66
C ARG A 93 -3.34 -10.58 -3.16
N GLY A 94 -2.22 -10.05 -3.65
CA GLY A 94 -1.93 -10.07 -5.08
C GLY A 94 -1.30 -8.81 -5.66
N LYS A 95 -1.23 -8.77 -7.00
CA LYS A 95 -0.67 -7.65 -7.76
C LYS A 95 -1.78 -6.75 -8.32
N LEU A 96 -1.71 -5.46 -8.00
CA LEU A 96 -2.70 -4.46 -8.37
C LEU A 96 -2.01 -3.29 -9.06
N THR A 97 -2.31 -3.09 -10.34
CA THR A 97 -1.78 -1.98 -11.13
C THR A 97 -2.89 -0.96 -11.39
N GLY A 98 -2.79 0.20 -10.75
CA GLY A 98 -3.65 1.37 -10.96
C GLY A 98 -3.01 2.38 -11.90
N SER A 99 -3.79 3.09 -12.71
CA SER A 99 -3.26 4.23 -13.46
C SER A 99 -3.06 5.46 -12.55
N ASN A 100 -4.03 5.72 -11.66
CA ASN A 100 -4.01 6.87 -10.77
C ASN A 100 -4.56 6.59 -9.37
N ARG A 101 -5.20 5.44 -9.12
CA ARG A 101 -5.80 5.16 -7.81
C ARG A 101 -5.84 3.68 -7.48
N VAL A 102 -5.32 3.30 -6.31
CA VAL A 102 -5.51 1.97 -5.73
C VAL A 102 -5.90 2.09 -4.26
N VAL A 103 -7.09 1.63 -3.92
CA VAL A 103 -7.60 1.63 -2.55
C VAL A 103 -7.93 0.21 -2.12
N VAL A 104 -7.31 -0.24 -1.04
CA VAL A 104 -7.57 -1.57 -0.44
C VAL A 104 -7.99 -1.39 1.01
N LYS A 105 -9.15 -1.94 1.37
CA LYS A 105 -9.71 -1.87 2.71
C LYS A 105 -9.97 -3.26 3.25
N ASN A 106 -9.44 -3.54 4.43
CA ASN A 106 -9.74 -4.74 5.20
C ASN A 106 -10.05 -4.35 6.67
N ALA A 107 -10.47 -5.32 7.49
CA ALA A 107 -10.66 -5.09 8.92
C ALA A 107 -9.87 -6.09 9.76
N ASN A 108 -10.02 -7.38 9.51
CA ASN A 108 -9.61 -8.41 10.48
C ASN A 108 -8.60 -9.42 9.93
N ALA A 109 -8.28 -9.35 8.64
CA ALA A 109 -7.32 -10.24 7.99
C ALA A 109 -6.23 -9.46 7.25
N PRO A 110 -5.10 -10.11 6.90
CA PRO A 110 -3.97 -9.41 6.30
C PRO A 110 -4.30 -8.76 4.94
N ILE A 111 -3.55 -7.71 4.63
CA ILE A 111 -3.37 -7.20 3.27
C ILE A 111 -1.92 -7.50 2.90
N ASP A 112 -1.70 -8.28 1.82
CA ASP A 112 -0.38 -8.58 1.26
C ASP A 112 -0.38 -8.26 -0.24
N ALA A 113 0.05 -7.06 -0.59
CA ALA A 113 -0.15 -6.54 -1.94
C ALA A 113 1.12 -5.95 -2.57
N GLU A 114 1.34 -6.30 -3.84
CA GLU A 114 2.25 -5.59 -4.73
C GLU A 114 1.43 -4.57 -5.52
N LEU A 115 1.77 -3.29 -5.38
CA LEU A 115 0.97 -2.18 -5.89
C LEU A 115 1.80 -1.40 -6.90
N THR A 116 1.24 -1.15 -8.07
CA THR A 116 1.87 -0.28 -9.07
C THR A 116 0.95 0.90 -9.37
N LEU A 117 1.50 2.12 -9.34
CA LEU A 117 0.89 3.27 -10.00
C LEU A 117 1.65 3.56 -11.29
N THR A 118 0.94 3.58 -12.43
CA THR A 118 1.55 3.88 -13.73
C THR A 118 1.61 5.37 -14.05
N GLY A 119 0.91 6.20 -13.28
CA GLY A 119 0.91 7.65 -13.34
C GLY A 119 0.71 8.28 -11.96
N PRO A 120 0.72 9.62 -11.87
CA PRO A 120 0.52 10.34 -10.62
C PRO A 120 -0.84 10.01 -10.00
N GLY A 121 -0.89 9.89 -8.67
CA GLY A 121 -2.07 9.32 -8.05
C GLY A 121 -1.97 8.96 -6.57
N GLU A 122 -2.92 8.15 -6.14
CA GLU A 122 -3.13 7.78 -4.74
C GLU A 122 -3.11 6.26 -4.52
N ILE A 123 -2.34 5.81 -3.53
CA ILE A 123 -2.48 4.48 -2.91
C ILE A 123 -3.03 4.67 -1.50
N ALA A 124 -4.08 3.93 -1.14
CA ALA A 124 -4.60 3.93 0.22
C ALA A 124 -4.86 2.51 0.72
N LEU A 125 -4.11 2.08 1.73
CA LEU A 125 -4.27 0.79 2.41
C LEU A 125 -4.81 1.01 3.81
N HIS A 126 -5.97 0.44 4.08
CA HIS A 126 -6.64 0.53 5.38
C HIS A 126 -6.88 -0.86 5.95
N ASN A 127 -6.46 -1.07 7.19
CA ASN A 127 -6.78 -2.27 7.96
C ASN A 127 -7.10 -1.89 9.42
N ALA A 128 -7.66 -2.81 10.20
CA ALA A 128 -7.92 -2.56 11.61
C ALA A 128 -7.09 -3.45 12.53
N ASN A 129 -7.06 -4.77 12.30
CA ASN A 129 -6.62 -5.73 13.31
C ASN A 129 -5.62 -6.75 12.81
N SER A 130 -5.24 -6.69 11.53
CA SER A 130 -4.27 -7.59 10.92
C SER A 130 -3.23 -6.81 10.12
N PRO A 131 -2.06 -7.40 9.83
CA PRO A 131 -0.95 -6.68 9.21
C PRO A 131 -1.29 -6.11 7.82
N ILE A 132 -0.61 -5.02 7.49
CA ILE A 132 -0.43 -4.56 6.10
C ILE A 132 1.01 -4.87 5.73
N ALA A 133 1.21 -5.63 4.65
CA ALA A 133 2.49 -5.82 3.99
C ALA A 133 2.34 -5.35 2.54
N SER A 134 3.19 -4.43 2.09
CA SER A 134 3.12 -3.95 0.72
C SER A 134 4.47 -3.67 0.08
N THR A 135 4.55 -3.98 -1.21
CA THR A 135 5.63 -3.52 -2.09
C THR A 135 5.03 -2.58 -3.13
N ILE A 136 5.55 -1.36 -3.22
CA ILE A 136 4.96 -0.29 -4.01
C ILE A 136 5.93 0.13 -5.11
N HIS A 137 5.43 0.19 -6.34
CA HIS A 137 6.13 0.64 -7.52
C HIS A 137 5.45 1.89 -8.08
N LEU A 138 6.19 2.98 -8.16
CA LEU A 138 5.73 4.24 -8.75
C LEU A 138 6.41 4.43 -10.11
N LYS A 139 5.64 4.83 -11.13
CA LYS A 139 6.13 5.05 -12.50
C LYS A 139 5.63 6.40 -13.02
N SER A 140 6.50 7.11 -13.73
CA SER A 140 6.27 8.51 -14.14
C SER A 140 5.16 8.70 -15.18
N GLY A 141 4.74 7.63 -15.87
CA GLY A 141 4.03 7.73 -17.14
C GLY A 141 4.86 8.49 -18.19
N ASP A 142 4.37 8.53 -19.43
CA ASP A 142 5.10 9.20 -20.53
C ASP A 142 4.94 10.74 -20.53
N PHE A 143 4.04 11.29 -19.69
CA PHE A 143 3.55 12.67 -19.83
C PHE A 143 3.76 13.56 -18.59
N HIS A 144 4.32 13.05 -17.49
CA HIS A 144 4.48 13.81 -16.25
C HIS A 144 5.96 14.02 -15.93
N PRO A 145 6.52 15.20 -16.22
CA PRO A 145 7.93 15.49 -15.94
C PRO A 145 8.26 15.55 -14.44
N ARG A 146 7.24 15.76 -13.60
CA ARG A 146 7.30 15.68 -12.13
C ARG A 146 5.98 15.10 -11.61
N PRO A 147 5.82 13.77 -11.55
CA PRO A 147 4.58 13.14 -11.07
C PRO A 147 4.48 13.26 -9.55
N ASP A 148 3.28 13.45 -9.03
CA ASP A 148 3.01 13.49 -7.59
C ASP A 148 2.30 12.20 -7.14
N TYR A 149 2.78 11.62 -6.05
CA TYR A 149 2.20 10.41 -5.46
C TYR A 149 1.81 10.63 -4.01
N HIS A 150 0.62 10.14 -3.66
CA HIS A 150 0.08 10.17 -2.31
C HIS A 150 -0.14 8.74 -1.81
N ILE A 151 0.45 8.39 -0.67
CA ILE A 151 0.36 7.06 -0.08
C ILE A 151 -0.20 7.19 1.33
N THR A 152 -1.30 6.52 1.60
CA THR A 152 -1.90 6.42 2.94
C THR A 152 -1.83 4.97 3.41
N LEU A 153 -1.22 4.75 4.58
CA LEU A 153 -1.14 3.46 5.24
C LEU A 153 -1.76 3.61 6.62
N ASN A 154 -2.92 3.00 6.85
CA ASN A 154 -3.64 3.13 8.11
C ASN A 154 -3.96 1.75 8.68
N ASN A 155 -3.55 1.51 9.92
CA ASN A 155 -3.86 0.27 10.62
C ASN A 155 -4.19 0.54 12.07
N ALA A 156 -5.35 0.16 12.60
CA ALA A 156 -5.66 0.47 13.99
C ALA A 156 -4.69 -0.22 14.97
N ASN A 157 -4.52 -1.54 14.90
CA ASN A 157 -3.93 -2.33 15.97
C ASN A 157 -2.79 -3.26 15.55
N ALA A 158 -2.50 -3.39 14.25
CA ALA A 158 -1.53 -4.34 13.73
C ALA A 158 -0.41 -3.66 12.94
N PRO A 159 0.71 -4.37 12.68
CA PRO A 159 1.86 -3.79 12.01
C PRO A 159 1.58 -3.32 10.58
N ILE A 160 2.38 -2.34 10.15
CA ILE A 160 2.48 -1.88 8.76
C ILE A 160 3.93 -2.09 8.31
N SER A 161 4.13 -2.86 7.24
CA SER A 161 5.40 -2.94 6.53
C SER A 161 5.17 -2.50 5.09
N ALA A 162 5.91 -1.49 4.63
CA ALA A 162 5.78 -0.97 3.28
C ALA A 162 7.15 -0.67 2.67
N ARG A 163 7.37 -1.14 1.44
CA ARG A 163 8.58 -0.88 0.68
C ARG A 163 8.26 -0.16 -0.61
N ILE A 164 8.79 1.06 -0.76
CA ILE A 164 8.78 1.78 -2.04
C ILE A 164 9.93 1.22 -2.88
N ALA A 165 9.64 0.21 -3.69
CA ALA A 165 10.66 -0.52 -4.45
C ALA A 165 11.18 0.29 -5.64
N SER A 166 10.33 1.08 -6.29
CA SER A 166 10.74 1.98 -7.38
C SER A 166 10.00 3.31 -7.32
N GLN A 167 10.71 4.38 -7.66
CA GLN A 167 10.18 5.74 -7.73
C GLN A 167 10.91 6.51 -8.84
N PRO A 168 10.21 7.33 -9.66
CA PRO A 168 10.86 8.21 -10.61
C PRO A 168 11.72 9.25 -9.90
N LEU A 169 12.85 9.63 -10.51
CA LEU A 169 13.63 10.76 -10.04
C LEU A 169 12.78 12.04 -10.09
N ASN A 170 12.99 12.94 -9.12
CA ASN A 170 12.34 14.26 -9.09
C ASN A 170 10.80 14.20 -9.13
N SER A 171 10.21 13.17 -8.53
CA SER A 171 8.76 13.04 -8.31
C SER A 171 8.33 13.62 -6.97
N GLY A 172 7.14 14.23 -6.89
CA GLY A 172 6.53 14.55 -5.62
C GLY A 172 6.11 13.27 -4.88
N PHE A 173 6.40 13.20 -3.59
CA PHE A 173 6.14 11.99 -2.80
C PHE A 173 5.61 12.34 -1.41
N PHE A 174 4.39 11.91 -1.12
CA PHE A 174 3.72 12.18 0.14
C PHE A 174 3.24 10.88 0.74
N LEU A 175 3.86 10.45 1.85
CA LEU A 175 3.45 9.25 2.57
C LEU A 175 2.95 9.61 3.95
N LYS A 176 1.74 9.16 4.27
CA LYS A 176 1.18 9.22 5.61
C LYS A 176 0.92 7.80 6.10
N GLY A 177 1.55 7.45 7.22
CA GLY A 177 1.38 6.17 7.88
C GLY A 177 0.95 6.36 9.33
N ASP A 178 -0.09 5.65 9.76
CA ASP A 178 -0.48 5.67 11.17
C ASP A 178 -1.02 4.35 11.68
N THR A 179 -0.66 4.05 12.92
CA THR A 179 -1.21 2.95 13.70
C THR A 179 -1.30 3.29 15.17
N VAL A 180 -2.19 2.64 15.93
CA VAL A 180 -2.26 2.86 17.38
C VAL A 180 -1.27 1.93 18.10
N MET A 181 -1.35 0.64 17.80
CA MET A 181 -0.64 -0.41 18.54
C MET A 181 0.28 -1.30 17.69
N GLY A 182 0.40 -1.03 16.39
CA GLY A 182 1.29 -1.76 15.48
C GLY A 182 2.69 -1.16 15.39
N ASP A 183 3.67 -2.01 15.11
CA ASP A 183 4.98 -1.55 14.63
C ASP A 183 4.83 -1.02 13.18
N MET A 184 5.60 -0.01 12.83
CA MET A 184 5.70 0.46 11.45
C MET A 184 7.12 0.34 10.95
N ASP A 185 7.26 -0.24 9.77
CA ASP A 185 8.54 -0.47 9.11
C ASP A 185 8.44 -0.03 7.65
N VAL A 186 9.04 1.12 7.33
CA VAL A 186 8.89 1.77 6.03
C VAL A 186 10.24 1.94 5.38
N HIS A 187 10.36 1.37 4.18
CA HIS A 187 11.53 1.42 3.33
C HIS A 187 11.26 2.33 2.13
N LEU A 188 12.02 3.41 2.00
CA LEU A 188 11.89 4.39 0.93
C LEU A 188 12.96 4.19 -0.13
N ASN A 189 12.60 4.41 -1.39
CA ASN A 189 13.52 4.33 -2.52
C ASN A 189 14.60 5.42 -2.46
N ALA A 190 15.76 5.14 -3.05
CA ALA A 190 16.87 6.09 -3.19
C ALA A 190 16.51 7.41 -3.87
N ALA A 191 15.51 7.41 -4.75
CA ALA A 191 14.99 8.60 -5.43
C ALA A 191 14.17 9.53 -4.52
N PHE A 192 13.80 9.10 -3.31
CA PHE A 192 13.13 9.97 -2.35
C PHE A 192 14.08 11.06 -1.83
N GLU A 193 13.65 12.31 -1.99
CA GLU A 193 14.27 13.50 -1.42
C GLU A 193 13.15 14.30 -0.74
N GLY A 194 13.31 14.67 0.52
CA GLY A 194 12.23 15.32 1.26
C GLY A 194 12.38 15.32 2.77
N GLY A 195 11.36 15.89 3.40
CA GLY A 195 11.21 15.93 4.84
C GLY A 195 10.55 14.67 5.39
N PHE A 196 10.78 14.41 6.68
CA PHE A 196 10.04 13.41 7.41
C PHE A 196 9.75 13.85 8.83
N LYS A 197 8.64 13.35 9.38
CA LYS A 197 8.20 13.53 10.75
C LYS A 197 7.71 12.19 11.29
N LEU A 198 8.34 11.74 12.37
CA LEU A 198 8.03 10.49 13.04
C LEU A 198 7.52 10.81 14.44
N SER A 199 6.28 10.49 14.75
CA SER A 199 5.66 10.75 16.05
C SER A 199 5.42 9.45 16.80
N ASN A 200 6.02 9.34 18.00
CA ASN A 200 5.87 8.17 18.85
C ASN A 200 5.92 8.56 20.33
N LEU A 201 4.86 8.21 21.07
CA LEU A 201 4.70 8.60 22.46
C LEU A 201 5.63 7.84 23.41
N PHE A 202 5.86 6.54 23.18
CA PHE A 202 6.55 5.69 24.15
C PHE A 202 7.95 5.25 23.72
N ARG A 203 8.29 5.32 22.42
CA ARG A 203 9.58 4.85 21.90
C ARG A 203 10.20 5.88 20.96
N SER A 204 11.53 5.89 20.91
CA SER A 204 12.25 6.64 19.88
C SER A 204 12.11 5.90 18.54
N PRO A 205 11.74 6.60 17.45
CA PRO A 205 11.85 6.05 16.10
C PRO A 205 13.31 5.73 15.73
N THR A 206 13.49 4.72 14.88
CA THR A 206 14.76 4.40 14.23
C THR A 206 14.76 5.01 12.83
N VAL A 207 15.86 5.66 12.46
CA VAL A 207 16.04 6.28 11.14
C VAL A 207 17.39 5.85 10.59
N GLU A 208 17.41 5.21 9.42
CA GLU A 208 18.61 4.63 8.85
C GLU A 208 18.82 5.03 7.39
N LEU A 209 20.06 5.34 7.05
CA LEU A 209 20.51 5.60 5.68
C LEU A 209 21.36 4.41 5.22
N THR A 210 20.77 3.52 4.44
CA THR A 210 21.42 2.27 3.99
C THR A 210 22.08 2.47 2.63
N ASN A 211 21.38 3.06 1.66
CA ASN A 211 21.92 3.29 0.32
C ASN A 211 22.60 4.66 0.19
N LYS A 212 23.78 4.65 -0.44
CA LYS A 212 24.61 5.84 -0.69
C LYS A 212 24.94 6.04 -2.17
N LYS A 213 24.37 5.24 -3.06
CA LYS A 213 24.56 5.32 -4.52
C LYS A 213 23.54 6.29 -5.12
N ASP A 214 24.04 7.33 -5.77
CA ASP A 214 23.21 8.34 -6.42
C ASP A 214 22.38 7.73 -7.56
N PRO A 215 21.04 7.76 -7.49
CA PRO A 215 20.18 7.19 -8.51
C PRO A 215 20.16 7.99 -9.82
N SER A 216 20.62 9.26 -9.84
CA SER A 216 20.77 10.02 -11.10
C SER A 216 22.07 9.69 -11.84
N GLY A 217 23.05 9.10 -11.16
CA GLY A 217 24.38 8.84 -11.73
C GLY A 217 25.29 10.07 -11.80
N GLU A 218 24.88 11.21 -11.24
CA GLU A 218 25.62 12.47 -11.30
C GLU A 218 26.71 12.59 -10.21
N GLY A 219 26.84 11.57 -9.35
CA GLY A 219 27.85 11.55 -8.29
C GLY A 219 27.51 12.48 -7.12
N ARG A 220 26.23 12.82 -6.92
CA ARG A 220 25.76 13.61 -5.78
C ARG A 220 26.00 12.85 -4.47
N GLN A 221 26.29 13.59 -3.39
CA GLN A 221 26.39 13.00 -2.05
C GLN A 221 25.02 12.95 -1.37
N ARG A 222 24.69 11.81 -0.75
CA ARG A 222 23.48 11.66 0.07
C ARG A 222 23.70 12.23 1.45
N TYR A 223 22.77 13.04 1.94
CA TYR A 223 22.78 13.52 3.33
C TYR A 223 21.51 13.09 4.06
N LEU A 224 21.65 12.87 5.37
CA LEU A 224 20.55 12.66 6.29
C LEU A 224 20.79 13.56 7.50
N ARG A 225 19.82 14.40 7.85
CA ARG A 225 19.87 15.29 9.00
C ARG A 225 18.55 15.21 9.75
N PHE A 226 18.59 14.98 11.05
CA PHE A 226 17.40 14.94 11.86
C PHE A 226 17.70 15.26 13.31
N GLU A 227 16.66 15.64 14.03
CA GLU A 227 16.69 15.92 15.45
C GLU A 227 15.46 15.33 16.13
N LYS A 228 15.59 15.06 17.42
CA LYS A 228 14.48 14.61 18.26
C LYS A 228 14.00 15.78 19.12
N ARG A 229 12.70 16.06 19.08
CA ARG A 229 12.00 17.06 19.89
C ARG A 229 10.82 16.40 20.61
N GLY A 230 11.01 16.06 21.87
CA GLY A 230 10.01 15.34 22.68
C GLY A 230 9.67 13.98 22.08
N SER A 231 8.39 13.74 21.80
CA SER A 231 7.85 12.52 21.19
C SER A 231 7.93 12.51 19.65
N THR A 232 8.61 13.49 19.05
CA THR A 232 8.69 13.62 17.59
C THR A 232 10.14 13.68 17.12
N THR A 233 10.46 12.96 16.05
CA THR A 233 11.70 13.08 15.28
C THR A 233 11.39 13.77 13.96
N ILE A 234 12.10 14.84 13.63
CA ILE A 234 11.93 15.61 12.39
C ILE A 234 13.26 15.68 11.67
N GLY A 235 13.26 15.50 10.36
CA GLY A 235 14.46 15.59 9.56
C GLY A 235 14.21 15.67 8.08
N SER A 236 15.29 15.55 7.32
CA SER A 236 15.26 15.47 5.87
C SER A 236 16.39 14.59 5.33
N VAL A 237 16.15 14.07 4.14
CA VAL A 237 17.11 13.32 3.32
C VAL A 237 17.12 13.92 1.92
N GLY A 238 18.27 13.91 1.26
CA GLY A 238 18.39 14.39 -0.11
C GLY A 238 19.76 14.16 -0.72
N TRP A 239 19.92 14.62 -1.95
CA TRP A 239 21.12 14.50 -2.76
C TRP A 239 21.68 15.87 -3.15
N GLY A 240 22.92 16.15 -2.73
CA GLY A 240 23.60 17.41 -3.08
C GLY A 240 22.86 18.65 -2.56
N ASN A 241 22.92 19.75 -3.31
CA ASN A 241 22.26 21.03 -2.97
C ASN A 241 21.26 21.47 -4.07
N GLY A 242 20.84 20.55 -4.93
CA GLY A 242 19.94 20.85 -6.06
C GLY A 242 18.49 20.99 -5.63
N GLU A 243 17.68 21.64 -6.47
CA GLU A 243 16.23 21.60 -6.31
C GLU A 243 15.71 20.20 -6.62
N HIS A 244 14.76 19.74 -5.80
CA HIS A 244 14.03 18.49 -5.98
C HIS A 244 12.53 18.75 -5.83
N ALA A 245 11.72 17.85 -6.37
CA ALA A 245 10.28 17.84 -6.14
C ALA A 245 9.95 17.68 -4.65
N PRO A 246 8.80 18.21 -4.18
CA PRO A 246 8.44 18.15 -2.77
C PRO A 246 8.27 16.70 -2.28
N GLY A 247 8.84 16.39 -1.12
CA GLY A 247 8.70 15.10 -0.48
C GLY A 247 8.38 15.26 1.01
N GLN A 248 7.38 14.54 1.51
CA GLN A 248 7.04 14.50 2.94
C GLN A 248 6.62 13.10 3.38
N VAL A 249 7.18 12.64 4.49
CA VAL A 249 6.80 11.39 5.14
C VAL A 249 6.38 11.63 6.57
N ASP A 250 5.12 11.36 6.88
CA ASP A 250 4.53 11.50 8.21
C ASP A 250 4.13 10.13 8.75
N LEU A 251 4.88 9.62 9.72
CA LEU A 251 4.60 8.34 10.39
C LEU A 251 4.23 8.57 11.85
N SER A 252 3.15 7.97 12.33
CA SER A 252 2.80 8.01 13.75
C SER A 252 2.36 6.68 14.35
N THR A 253 2.83 6.38 15.57
CA THR A 253 2.31 5.28 16.40
C THR A 253 2.28 5.66 17.87
N VAL A 254 1.45 4.99 18.66
CA VAL A 254 1.42 5.20 20.12
C VAL A 254 2.30 4.18 20.82
N GLY A 255 2.03 2.88 20.62
CA GLY A 255 2.55 1.82 21.49
C GLY A 255 3.85 1.14 21.07
N LYS A 256 4.19 1.19 19.78
CA LYS A 256 5.15 0.29 19.16
C LYS A 256 6.25 1.03 18.40
N SER A 257 7.16 0.33 17.74
CA SER A 257 8.32 0.95 17.08
C SER A 257 7.95 1.58 15.72
N ILE A 258 8.75 2.57 15.30
CA ILE A 258 8.77 3.10 13.94
C ILE A 258 10.19 2.92 13.41
N GLY A 259 10.36 2.17 12.33
CA GLY A 259 11.55 2.10 11.51
C GLY A 259 11.33 2.86 10.20
N LEU A 260 12.21 3.81 9.90
CA LEU A 260 12.26 4.50 8.61
C LEU A 260 13.63 4.27 7.98
N HIS A 261 13.65 3.59 6.83
CA HIS A 261 14.85 3.19 6.13
C HIS A 261 14.91 3.89 4.77
N PHE A 262 16.04 4.53 4.47
CA PHE A 262 16.33 5.17 3.20
C PHE A 262 17.26 4.27 2.38
N ASP A 263 16.65 3.40 1.57
CA ASP A 263 17.31 2.46 0.66
C ASP A 263 17.61 3.10 -0.69
#